data_AF-A0A800K3L6-F1
#
_entry.id   AF-A0A800K3L6-F1
#
_cell.length_a   1.000
_cell.length_b   1.000
_cell.length_c   1.000
_cell.angle_alpha   90.00
_cell.angle_beta   90.00
_cell.angle_gamma   90.00
#
_symmetry.space_group_name_H-M   'P 1'
#
loop_
_entity.id
_entity.type
_entity.pdbx_description
1 polymer ?
#
loop_
_entity_poly.entity_id
_entity_poly.type
_entity_poly.pdbx_seq_one_letter_code
_entity_poly.pdbx_strand_id
1 'polypeptide(L)'
;MGILSKVTDRSPNNVTGFSIMVNRAKYPFPRLTFKILSILIGLVFLFLCSTAQNQKSEKALIKNAEALFKGEMYIDAYPLYSQLLSVYPDNIKYNYRFSVCMLFADEEKKKSIMYLEKVNAISNANKKARYYLGYAYHLNYEFNKAIIAYQKYLNEASKKESELLRVKRKIEMCKNI
;
A
#
# COMPACT_ATOMS: atom_id res chain seq x y z
N MET A 1 -32.06 90.65 -38.74
CA MET A 1 -32.36 89.20 -38.81
C MET A 1 -31.07 88.47 -38.49
N GLY A 2 -30.85 87.75 -37.40
CA GLY A 2 -31.74 87.12 -36.43
C GLY A 2 -31.17 85.73 -36.09
N ILE A 3 -30.43 85.64 -34.98
CA ILE A 3 -30.49 84.55 -33.96
C ILE A 3 -29.87 83.14 -34.26
N LEU A 4 -28.87 82.78 -33.40
CA LEU A 4 -28.50 81.44 -32.82
C LEU A 4 -27.88 80.35 -33.74
N SER A 5 -26.96 79.45 -33.32
CA SER A 5 -26.27 79.16 -32.06
C SER A 5 -25.23 78.02 -32.24
N LYS A 6 -24.31 77.89 -31.27
CA LYS A 6 -23.56 76.68 -30.84
C LYS A 6 -22.48 76.16 -31.81
N VAL A 7 -21.18 76.28 -31.49
CA VAL A 7 -20.42 75.54 -30.45
C VAL A 7 -20.81 74.07 -30.41
N THR A 8 -20.04 73.22 -31.09
CA THR A 8 -19.50 71.97 -30.52
C THR A 8 -18.32 71.44 -31.36
N ASP A 9 -17.18 71.44 -30.70
CA ASP A 9 -15.94 70.70 -30.92
C ASP A 9 -16.07 69.33 -31.62
N ARG A 10 -15.28 69.07 -32.67
CA ARG A 10 -14.81 67.73 -33.07
C ARG A 10 -13.42 67.79 -33.70
N SER A 11 -12.42 67.62 -32.83
CA SER A 11 -11.05 67.12 -33.09
C SER A 11 -10.92 66.15 -34.28
N PRO A 12 -9.82 66.23 -35.07
CA PRO A 12 -9.58 65.40 -36.25
C PRO A 12 -9.10 63.98 -35.87
N ASN A 13 -10.00 63.14 -35.37
CA ASN A 13 -9.67 61.76 -34.96
C ASN A 13 -9.97 60.72 -36.06
N ASN A 14 -9.47 60.90 -37.28
CA ASN A 14 -9.79 59.94 -38.37
C ASN A 14 -8.61 59.45 -39.22
N VAL A 15 -7.37 59.52 -38.74
CA VAL A 15 -6.23 58.84 -39.39
C VAL A 15 -5.52 57.83 -38.47
N THR A 16 -5.77 57.88 -37.16
CA THR A 16 -5.13 56.98 -36.17
C THR A 16 -5.85 55.64 -35.99
N GLY A 17 -7.14 55.54 -36.32
CA GLY A 17 -7.93 54.32 -36.15
C GLY A 17 -7.59 53.17 -37.11
N PHE A 18 -7.21 53.49 -38.36
CA PHE A 18 -6.93 52.46 -39.37
C PHE A 18 -5.54 51.81 -39.21
N SER A 19 -4.56 52.52 -38.63
CA SER A 19 -3.25 51.94 -38.32
C SER A 19 -3.24 51.05 -37.08
N ILE A 20 -4.22 51.18 -36.18
CA ILE A 20 -4.29 50.38 -34.95
C ILE A 20 -4.90 48.99 -35.22
N MET A 21 -5.76 48.84 -36.24
CA MET A 21 -6.39 47.56 -36.56
C MET A 21 -5.51 46.57 -37.34
N VAL A 22 -4.45 47.01 -38.02
CA VAL A 22 -3.58 46.11 -38.81
C VAL A 22 -2.38 45.58 -38.00
N ASN A 23 -2.06 46.16 -36.84
CA ASN A 23 -0.86 45.77 -36.07
C ASN A 23 -1.13 44.80 -34.90
N ARG A 24 -2.36 44.27 -34.77
CA ARG A 24 -2.74 43.32 -33.70
C ARG A 24 -2.43 41.85 -34.00
N ALA A 25 -1.79 41.55 -35.13
CA ALA A 25 -1.41 40.18 -35.52
C ALA A 25 0.12 39.93 -35.43
N LYS A 26 0.80 40.51 -34.43
CA LYS A 26 2.26 40.35 -34.24
C LYS A 26 2.64 39.99 -32.80
N TYR A 27 1.83 39.20 -32.10
CA TYR A 27 2.41 38.37 -31.05
C TYR A 27 2.92 37.10 -31.75
N PRO A 28 4.22 36.98 -32.07
CA PRO A 28 4.73 35.71 -32.54
C PRO A 28 4.43 34.71 -31.43
N PHE A 29 3.59 33.70 -31.67
CA PHE A 29 3.38 32.62 -30.72
C PHE A 29 4.77 32.17 -30.25
N PRO A 30 5.16 32.43 -29.00
CA PRO A 30 6.57 32.42 -28.66
C PRO A 30 7.04 30.98 -28.74
N ARG A 31 7.93 30.67 -29.68
CA ARG A 31 8.55 29.34 -29.82
C ARG A 31 9.11 28.83 -28.47
N LEU A 32 9.41 29.74 -27.55
CA LEU A 32 9.81 29.48 -26.17
C LEU A 32 8.71 28.81 -25.32
N THR A 33 7.43 29.24 -25.40
CA THR A 33 6.35 28.61 -24.63
C THR A 33 6.03 27.21 -25.14
N PHE A 34 6.11 26.99 -26.45
CA PHE A 34 5.98 25.65 -27.04
C PHE A 34 7.12 24.71 -26.64
N LYS A 35 8.36 25.23 -26.55
CA LYS A 35 9.51 24.49 -26.02
C LYS A 35 9.34 24.13 -24.54
N ILE A 36 8.92 25.09 -23.71
CA ILE A 36 8.65 24.84 -22.28
C ILE A 36 7.54 23.80 -22.12
N LEU A 37 6.45 23.91 -22.89
CA LEU A 37 5.36 22.94 -22.88
C LEU A 37 5.84 21.54 -23.32
N SER A 38 6.69 21.44 -24.35
CA SER A 38 7.26 20.17 -24.79
C SER A 38 8.19 19.53 -23.75
N ILE A 39 8.97 20.34 -23.01
CA ILE A 39 9.81 19.87 -21.91
C ILE A 39 8.95 19.38 -20.74
N LEU A 40 7.88 20.11 -20.41
CA LEU A 40 6.96 19.76 -19.34
C LEU A 40 6.20 18.46 -19.65
N ILE A 41 5.76 18.28 -20.90
CA ILE A 41 5.17 17.03 -21.39
C ILE A 41 6.18 15.87 -21.34
N GLY A 42 7.44 16.11 -21.72
CA GLY A 42 8.50 15.11 -21.61
C GLY A 42 8.77 14.68 -20.17
N LEU A 43 8.79 15.63 -19.22
CA LEU A 43 8.95 15.36 -17.79
C LEU A 43 7.77 14.57 -17.20
N VAL A 44 6.53 14.90 -17.61
CA VAL A 44 5.34 14.14 -17.23
C VAL A 44 5.39 12.71 -17.80
N PHE A 45 5.85 12.54 -19.05
CA PHE A 45 5.99 11.22 -19.67
C PHE A 45 7.04 10.33 -18.97
N LEU A 46 8.18 10.92 -18.56
CA LEU A 46 9.21 10.22 -17.78
C LEU A 46 8.71 9.79 -16.39
N PHE A 47 7.89 10.62 -15.74
CA PHE A 47 7.27 10.28 -14.46
C PHE A 47 6.26 9.13 -14.58
N LEU A 48 5.47 9.09 -15.67
CA LEU A 48 4.49 8.02 -15.94
C LEU A 48 5.15 6.66 -16.25
N CYS A 49 6.31 6.64 -16.90
CA CYS A 49 7.03 5.38 -17.15
C CYS A 49 7.55 4.71 -15.86
N SER A 50 7.94 5.51 -14.86
CA SER A 50 8.53 5.01 -13.61
C SER A 50 7.51 4.29 -12.72
N THR A 51 6.26 4.73 -12.73
CA THR A 51 5.17 4.12 -11.92
C THR A 51 4.72 2.77 -12.49
N ALA A 52 4.75 2.61 -13.81
CA ALA A 52 4.37 1.36 -14.49
C ALA A 52 5.33 0.19 -14.20
N GLN A 53 6.64 0.45 -14.14
CA GLN A 53 7.63 -0.59 -13.82
C GLN A 53 7.54 -1.04 -12.36
N ASN A 54 7.33 -0.10 -11.42
CA ASN A 54 7.17 -0.40 -10.00
C ASN A 54 5.95 -1.29 -9.75
N GLN A 55 4.80 -1.00 -10.37
CA GLN A 55 3.59 -1.79 -10.19
C GLN A 55 3.74 -3.24 -10.65
N LYS A 56 4.49 -3.49 -11.74
CA LYS A 56 4.75 -4.85 -12.23
C LYS A 56 5.68 -5.63 -11.28
N SER A 57 6.73 -4.97 -10.79
CA SER A 57 7.66 -5.53 -9.80
C SER A 57 6.95 -5.91 -8.51
N GLU A 58 6.08 -5.02 -8.00
CA GLU A 58 5.35 -5.23 -6.76
C GLU A 58 4.34 -6.40 -6.87
N LYS A 59 3.58 -6.47 -7.97
CA LYS A 59 2.67 -7.61 -8.20
C LYS A 59 3.42 -8.95 -8.24
N ALA A 60 4.61 -8.97 -8.82
CA ALA A 60 5.45 -10.16 -8.85
C ALA A 60 5.94 -10.54 -7.43
N LEU A 61 6.39 -9.57 -6.64
CA LEU A 61 6.78 -9.74 -5.24
C LEU A 61 5.63 -10.35 -4.42
N ILE A 62 4.43 -9.75 -4.51
CA ILE A 62 3.24 -10.24 -3.80
C ILE A 62 2.95 -11.68 -4.20
N LYS A 63 2.88 -11.98 -5.51
CA LYS A 63 2.58 -13.33 -6.00
C LYS A 63 3.60 -14.36 -5.51
N ASN A 64 4.88 -14.03 -5.51
CA ASN A 64 5.94 -14.91 -5.02
C ASN A 64 5.80 -15.17 -3.51
N ALA A 65 5.65 -14.11 -2.71
CA ALA A 65 5.43 -14.21 -1.26
C ALA A 65 4.19 -15.05 -0.92
N GLU A 66 3.11 -14.91 -1.69
CA GLU A 66 1.91 -15.73 -1.51
C GLU A 66 2.14 -17.21 -1.82
N ALA A 67 2.87 -17.50 -2.90
CA ALA A 67 3.17 -18.87 -3.33
C ALA A 67 4.04 -19.59 -2.29
N LEU A 68 5.12 -18.95 -1.85
CA LEU A 68 6.01 -19.49 -0.81
C LEU A 68 5.25 -19.72 0.50
N PHE A 69 4.43 -18.76 0.94
CA PHE A 69 3.63 -18.93 2.16
C PHE A 69 2.64 -20.09 2.07
N LYS A 70 1.95 -20.24 0.92
CA LYS A 70 1.00 -21.34 0.70
C LYS A 70 1.71 -22.69 0.60
N GLY A 71 2.94 -22.71 0.09
CA GLY A 71 3.82 -23.88 0.06
C GLY A 71 4.53 -24.15 1.39
N GLU A 72 4.21 -23.40 2.46
CA GLU A 72 4.85 -23.51 3.77
C GLU A 72 6.38 -23.29 3.76
N MET A 73 6.88 -22.66 2.69
CA MET A 73 8.28 -22.23 2.53
C MET A 73 8.49 -20.92 3.31
N TYR A 74 8.32 -21.01 4.63
CA TYR A 74 8.24 -19.85 5.52
C TYR A 74 9.54 -19.07 5.61
N ILE A 75 10.68 -19.76 5.53
CA ILE A 75 12.03 -19.16 5.55
C ILE A 75 12.21 -18.25 4.34
N ASP A 76 11.90 -18.74 3.13
CA ASP A 76 12.03 -17.97 1.89
C ASP A 76 10.98 -16.86 1.79
N ALA A 77 9.78 -17.08 2.33
CA ALA A 77 8.72 -16.08 2.36
C ALA A 77 9.01 -14.92 3.32
N TYR A 78 9.81 -15.15 4.37
CA TYR A 78 10.07 -14.17 5.43
C TYR A 78 10.61 -12.82 4.92
N PRO A 79 11.71 -12.77 4.15
CA PRO A 79 12.23 -11.50 3.63
C PRO A 79 11.24 -10.80 2.70
N LEU A 80 10.43 -11.53 1.94
CA LEU A 80 9.44 -10.93 1.04
C LEU A 80 8.30 -10.25 1.81
N TYR A 81 7.81 -10.87 2.90
CA TYR A 81 6.81 -10.21 3.76
C TYR A 81 7.40 -9.05 4.55
N SER A 82 8.68 -9.10 4.92
CA SER A 82 9.38 -7.94 5.50
C SER A 82 9.37 -6.75 4.53
N GLN A 83 9.73 -6.99 3.25
CA GLN A 83 9.67 -5.96 2.21
C GLN A 83 8.24 -5.46 1.95
N LEU A 84 7.23 -6.33 1.98
CA LEU A 84 5.85 -5.90 1.82
C LEU A 84 5.39 -5.00 3.00
N LEU A 85 5.84 -5.26 4.22
CA LEU A 85 5.51 -4.45 5.38
C LEU A 85 6.23 -3.11 5.42
N SER A 86 7.39 -2.95 4.77
CA SER A 86 8.02 -1.63 4.64
C SER A 86 7.20 -0.68 3.77
N VAL A 87 6.35 -1.22 2.88
CA VAL A 87 5.44 -0.44 2.02
C VAL A 87 4.03 -0.38 2.61
N TYR A 88 3.57 -1.46 3.22
CA TYR A 88 2.21 -1.62 3.74
C TYR A 88 2.21 -2.00 5.22
N PRO A 89 2.67 -1.09 6.12
CA PRO A 89 2.91 -1.41 7.53
C PRO A 89 1.64 -1.86 8.27
N ASP A 90 0.48 -1.33 7.91
CA ASP A 90 -0.80 -1.63 8.59
C ASP A 90 -1.59 -2.78 7.94
N ASN A 91 -1.04 -3.43 6.91
CA ASN A 91 -1.75 -4.51 6.24
C ASN A 91 -1.82 -5.75 7.15
N ILE A 92 -3.00 -6.05 7.69
CA ILE A 92 -3.23 -7.13 8.65
C ILE A 92 -2.84 -8.50 8.08
N LYS A 93 -3.09 -8.73 6.78
CA LYS A 93 -2.77 -10.00 6.10
C LYS A 93 -1.27 -10.18 5.98
N TYR A 94 -0.52 -9.13 5.65
CA TYR A 94 0.94 -9.18 5.57
C TYR A 94 1.56 -9.28 6.95
N ASN A 95 1.04 -8.55 7.95
CA ASN A 95 1.47 -8.70 9.34
C ASN A 95 1.29 -10.14 9.82
N TYR A 96 0.11 -10.74 9.62
CA TYR A 96 -0.14 -12.14 9.94
C TYR A 96 0.88 -13.09 9.29
N ARG A 97 1.10 -12.96 7.98
CA ARG A 97 2.00 -13.84 7.23
C ARG A 97 3.46 -13.65 7.62
N PHE A 98 3.88 -12.40 7.84
CA PHE A 98 5.18 -12.06 8.38
C PHE A 98 5.41 -12.72 9.75
N SER A 99 4.46 -12.59 10.68
CA SER A 99 4.61 -13.17 12.03
C SER A 99 4.72 -14.69 11.99
N VAL A 100 3.96 -15.35 11.11
CA VAL A 100 4.07 -16.81 10.91
C VAL A 100 5.41 -17.16 10.28
N CYS A 101 5.85 -16.44 9.24
CA CYS A 101 7.16 -16.64 8.64
C CYS A 101 8.30 -16.49 9.66
N MET A 102 8.26 -15.43 10.47
CA MET A 102 9.21 -15.18 11.55
C MET A 102 9.26 -16.35 12.55
N LEU A 103 8.11 -16.92 12.92
CA LEU A 103 8.06 -18.08 13.82
C LEU A 103 8.88 -19.27 13.29
N PHE A 104 8.93 -19.49 11.98
CA PHE A 104 9.70 -20.58 11.41
C PHE A 104 11.14 -20.17 11.06
N ALA A 105 11.35 -18.95 10.58
CA ALA A 105 12.61 -18.48 10.04
C ALA A 105 13.59 -17.94 11.09
N ASP A 106 13.09 -17.24 12.13
CA ASP A 106 13.94 -16.59 13.13
C ASP A 106 14.41 -17.60 14.17
N GLU A 107 15.67 -17.54 14.59
CA GLU A 107 16.21 -18.37 15.67
C GLU A 107 15.50 -18.03 17.00
N GLU A 108 15.22 -16.74 17.23
CA GLU A 108 14.55 -16.26 18.42
C GLU A 108 13.03 -16.29 18.27
N LYS A 109 12.45 -17.48 18.42
CA LYS A 109 11.02 -17.75 18.28
C LYS A 109 10.14 -16.81 19.10
N LYS A 110 10.64 -16.33 20.24
CA LYS A 110 9.95 -15.39 21.13
C LYS A 110 9.57 -14.07 20.44
N LYS A 111 10.36 -13.55 19.49
CA LYS A 111 10.02 -12.32 18.76
C LYS A 111 8.68 -12.44 18.02
N SER A 112 8.41 -13.61 17.44
CA SER A 112 7.17 -13.87 16.71
C SER A 112 5.91 -13.77 17.59
N ILE A 113 6.03 -14.06 18.90
CA ILE A 113 4.92 -13.96 19.86
C ILE A 113 4.38 -12.53 19.87
N MET A 114 5.25 -11.53 20.03
CA MET A 114 4.84 -10.12 20.07
C MET A 114 4.06 -9.73 18.80
N TYR A 115 4.52 -10.14 17.62
CA TYR A 115 3.84 -9.81 16.37
C TYR A 115 2.53 -10.61 16.20
N LEU A 116 2.48 -11.87 16.64
CA LEU A 116 1.27 -12.68 16.62
C LEU A 116 0.22 -12.14 17.61
N GLU A 117 0.61 -11.67 18.80
CA GLU A 117 -0.29 -11.02 19.76
C GLU A 117 -0.94 -9.78 19.14
N LYS A 118 -0.14 -8.91 18.50
CA LYS A 118 -0.65 -7.71 17.80
C LYS A 118 -1.65 -8.07 16.72
N VAL A 119 -1.37 -9.07 15.88
CA VAL A 119 -2.30 -9.54 14.85
C VAL A 119 -3.59 -10.06 15.46
N ASN A 120 -3.51 -10.86 16.53
CA ASN A 120 -4.68 -11.45 17.17
C ASN A 120 -5.54 -10.44 17.96
N ALA A 121 -5.01 -9.25 18.26
CA ALA A 121 -5.77 -8.16 18.87
C ALA A 121 -6.69 -7.43 17.87
N ILE A 122 -6.46 -7.60 16.56
CA ILE A 122 -7.22 -6.90 15.51
C ILE A 122 -8.50 -7.69 15.18
N SER A 123 -9.64 -6.98 15.12
CA SER A 123 -10.91 -7.56 14.67
C SER A 123 -10.79 -8.03 13.21
N ASN A 124 -11.36 -9.20 12.89
CA ASN A 124 -11.28 -9.85 11.57
C ASN A 124 -9.90 -10.37 11.14
N ALA A 125 -8.93 -10.46 12.06
CA ALA A 125 -7.68 -11.17 11.79
C ALA A 125 -7.94 -12.62 11.38
N ASN A 126 -7.00 -13.21 10.62
CA ASN A 126 -7.11 -14.61 10.22
C ASN A 126 -7.18 -15.50 11.46
N LYS A 127 -8.25 -16.29 11.61
CA LYS A 127 -8.42 -17.19 12.77
C LYS A 127 -7.23 -18.11 13.02
N LYS A 128 -6.50 -18.54 11.98
CA LYS A 128 -5.27 -19.34 12.13
C LYS A 128 -4.15 -18.61 12.86
N ALA A 129 -4.19 -17.28 12.97
CA ALA A 129 -3.28 -16.50 13.81
C ALA A 129 -3.33 -16.96 15.28
N ARG A 130 -4.49 -17.38 15.79
CA ARG A 130 -4.62 -17.90 17.17
C ARG A 130 -3.91 -19.24 17.33
N TYR A 131 -4.01 -20.10 16.32
CA TYR A 131 -3.28 -21.36 16.29
C TYR A 131 -1.76 -21.13 16.30
N TYR A 132 -1.25 -20.24 15.43
CA TYR A 132 0.18 -19.96 15.37
C TYR A 132 0.69 -19.27 16.63
N LEU A 133 -0.12 -18.43 17.29
CA LEU A 133 0.20 -17.88 18.60
C LEU A 133 0.34 -18.98 19.65
N GLY A 134 -0.59 -19.94 19.68
CA GLY A 134 -0.47 -21.12 20.56
C GLY A 134 0.79 -21.94 20.26
N TYR A 135 1.18 -22.04 19.00
CA TYR A 135 2.41 -22.73 18.60
C TYR A 135 3.67 -21.99 19.01
N ALA A 136 3.69 -20.67 18.86
CA ALA A 136 4.78 -19.83 19.33
C ALA A 136 4.97 -19.90 20.85
N TYR A 137 3.87 -19.85 21.63
CA TYR A 137 3.93 -20.05 23.08
C TYR A 137 4.41 -21.45 23.46
N HIS A 138 3.91 -22.49 22.79
CA HIS A 138 4.35 -23.88 23.03
C HIS A 138 5.86 -24.01 22.82
N LEU A 139 6.39 -23.50 21.70
CA LEU A 139 7.82 -23.54 21.40
C LEU A 139 8.68 -22.75 22.40
N ASN A 140 8.09 -21.80 23.13
CA ASN A 140 8.76 -21.02 24.17
C ASN A 140 8.40 -21.47 25.60
N TYR A 141 7.88 -22.69 25.76
CA TYR A 141 7.53 -23.28 27.06
C TYR A 141 6.44 -22.52 27.85
N GLU A 142 5.69 -21.63 27.20
CA GLU A 142 4.57 -20.89 27.79
C GLU A 142 3.26 -21.69 27.68
N PHE A 143 3.24 -22.92 28.24
CA PHE A 143 2.22 -23.93 28.00
C PHE A 143 0.79 -23.49 28.35
N ASN A 144 0.60 -22.79 29.46
CA ASN A 144 -0.72 -22.27 29.84
C ASN A 144 -1.29 -21.31 28.79
N LYS A 145 -0.46 -20.39 28.28
CA LYS A 145 -0.87 -19.47 27.21
C LYS A 145 -1.10 -20.21 25.89
N ALA A 146 -0.27 -21.21 25.59
CA ALA A 146 -0.45 -22.06 24.42
C ALA A 146 -1.82 -22.77 24.44
N ILE A 147 -2.20 -23.38 25.56
CA ILE A 147 -3.50 -24.04 25.74
C ILE A 147 -4.64 -23.06 25.51
N ILE A 148 -4.59 -21.87 26.11
CA ILE A 148 -5.63 -20.83 25.94
C ILE A 148 -5.76 -20.44 24.46
N ALA A 149 -4.65 -20.19 23.78
CA ALA A 149 -4.66 -19.79 22.37
C ALA A 149 -5.21 -20.91 21.46
N TYR A 150 -4.82 -22.16 21.69
CA TYR A 150 -5.35 -23.31 20.95
C TYR A 150 -6.84 -23.55 21.21
N GLN A 151 -7.31 -23.39 22.44
CA GLN A 151 -8.73 -23.50 22.77
C GLN A 151 -9.56 -22.42 22.06
N LYS A 152 -9.08 -21.17 22.07
CA LYS A 152 -9.73 -20.09 21.30
C LYS A 152 -9.81 -20.42 19.81
N TYR A 153 -8.71 -20.92 19.22
CA TYR A 153 -8.74 -21.36 17.83
C TYR A 153 -9.73 -22.51 17.59
N LEU A 154 -9.79 -23.50 18.49
CA LEU A 154 -10.69 -24.65 18.38
C LEU A 154 -12.16 -24.23 18.37
N ASN A 155 -12.52 -23.17 19.10
CA ASN A 155 -13.89 -22.64 19.16
C ASN A 155 -14.32 -21.91 17.88
N GLU A 156 -13.37 -21.45 17.06
CA GLU A 156 -13.62 -20.65 15.86
C GLU A 156 -13.34 -21.41 14.55
N ALA A 157 -12.51 -22.46 14.62
CA ALA A 157 -12.14 -23.28 13.49
C ALA A 157 -13.25 -24.29 13.17
N SER A 158 -13.38 -24.65 11.89
CA SER A 158 -14.17 -25.83 11.54
C SER A 158 -13.51 -27.10 12.09
N LYS A 159 -14.31 -28.16 12.24
CA LYS A 159 -13.81 -29.49 12.63
C LYS A 159 -12.65 -29.94 11.72
N LYS A 160 -12.81 -29.80 10.40
CA LYS A 160 -11.77 -30.15 9.40
C LYS A 160 -10.47 -29.37 9.60
N GLU A 161 -10.56 -28.06 9.82
CA GLU A 161 -9.37 -27.22 10.01
C GLU A 161 -8.64 -27.55 11.31
N SER A 162 -9.37 -27.74 12.40
CA SER A 162 -8.78 -28.06 13.70
C SER A 162 -8.18 -29.47 13.75
N GLU A 163 -8.76 -30.43 13.03
CA GLU A 163 -8.21 -31.78 12.86
C GLU A 163 -6.94 -31.78 12.02
N LEU A 164 -6.93 -31.04 10.89
CA LEU A 164 -5.76 -30.90 10.03
C LEU A 164 -4.54 -30.39 10.80
N LEU A 165 -4.76 -29.40 11.67
CA LEU A 165 -3.70 -28.80 12.50
C LEU A 165 -3.48 -29.54 13.83
N ARG A 166 -4.18 -30.66 14.06
CA ARG A 166 -4.08 -31.52 15.25
C ARG A 166 -4.15 -30.74 16.56
N VAL A 167 -5.05 -29.76 16.64
CA VAL A 167 -5.11 -28.78 17.74
C VAL A 167 -5.30 -29.46 19.11
N LYS A 168 -6.18 -30.46 19.20
CA LYS A 168 -6.42 -31.21 20.45
C LYS A 168 -5.16 -31.91 20.96
N ARG A 169 -4.39 -32.54 20.06
CA ARG A 169 -3.11 -33.18 20.40
C ARG A 169 -2.09 -32.17 20.93
N LYS A 170 -2.03 -30.97 20.34
CA LYS A 170 -1.13 -29.92 20.83
C LYS A 170 -1.51 -29.43 22.23
N ILE A 171 -2.80 -29.32 22.53
CA ILE A 171 -3.29 -29.01 23.88
C ILE A 171 -2.88 -30.09 24.87
N GLU A 172 -3.05 -31.37 24.50
CA GLU A 172 -2.64 -32.51 25.33
C GLU A 172 -1.14 -32.50 25.62
N MET A 173 -0.30 -32.27 24.60
CA MET A 173 1.16 -32.14 24.78
C MET A 173 1.52 -31.03 25.78
N CYS A 174 0.82 -29.89 25.75
CA CYS A 174 1.07 -28.81 26.70
C CYS A 174 0.63 -29.14 28.14
N LYS A 175 -0.27 -30.11 28.34
CA LYS A 175 -0.76 -30.51 29.67
C LYS A 175 0.08 -31.60 30.33
N ASN A 176 0.86 -32.33 29.53
CA ASN A 176 1.64 -33.50 29.97
C ASN A 176 3.13 -33.16 30.19
N ILE A 177 3.49 -31.87 30.14
CA ILE A 177 4.82 -31.34 30.46
C ILE A 177 4.77 -30.74 31.86
#